data_AF-A0A9D3B7K5-F1
#
_entry.id   AF-A0A9D3B7K5-F1
#
_cell.length_a   1.000
_cell.length_b   1.000
_cell.length_c   1.000
_cell.angle_alpha   90.00
_cell.angle_beta   90.00
_cell.angle_gamma   90.00
#
_symmetry.space_group_name_H-M   'P 1'
#
loop_
_entity.id
_entity.type
_entity.pdbx_description
1 polymer ?
#
loop_
_entity_poly.entity_id
_entity_poly.type
_entity_poly.pdbx_seq_one_letter_code
_entity_poly.pdbx_strand_id
1 'polypeptide(L)'
;MSGGTHYTQDIDPRITQVTNGFAIASNMDVYSITVEDEMQAIIITTSKNIDGFIHMDDPLPILQKLFPDKNIVSIAVLSDGVEIPYTLEDGKLGMSVNNAQIISIIGFSKI
;
A
#
# COMPACT_ATOMS: atom_id res chain seq x y z
N MET A 1 -36.39 -15.31 -23.10
CA MET A 1 -36.00 -15.71 -21.72
C MET A 1 -35.00 -14.68 -21.25
N SER A 2 -35.41 -13.86 -20.28
CA SER A 2 -34.68 -12.67 -19.83
C SER A 2 -33.47 -13.07 -18.99
N GLY A 3 -32.40 -12.31 -19.15
CA GLY A 3 -31.08 -12.55 -18.59
C GLY A 3 -31.00 -12.39 -17.08
N GLY A 4 -29.94 -12.99 -16.55
CA GLY A 4 -29.50 -12.90 -15.17
C GLY A 4 -28.04 -13.33 -15.13
N THR A 5 -27.18 -12.63 -15.87
CA THR A 5 -25.73 -12.76 -15.69
C THR A 5 -25.45 -12.26 -14.28
N HIS A 6 -25.17 -13.19 -13.36
CA HIS A 6 -24.68 -12.84 -12.05
C HIS A 6 -23.32 -12.18 -12.26
N TYR A 7 -23.22 -10.88 -11.99
CA TYR A 7 -21.93 -10.24 -11.86
C TYR A 7 -21.23 -10.92 -10.69
N THR A 8 -20.21 -11.72 -10.99
CA THR A 8 -19.22 -12.09 -9.99
C THR A 8 -18.72 -10.80 -9.38
N GLN A 9 -18.83 -10.67 -8.06
CA GLN A 9 -18.20 -9.61 -7.29
C GLN A 9 -16.72 -9.62 -7.71
N ASP A 10 -16.26 -8.62 -8.46
CA ASP A 10 -14.87 -8.49 -8.88
C ASP A 10 -14.01 -8.27 -7.62
N ILE A 11 -13.56 -9.37 -7.00
CA ILE A 11 -12.58 -9.38 -5.92
C ILE A 11 -11.16 -9.56 -6.49
N ASP A 12 -10.98 -9.36 -7.80
CA ASP A 12 -9.69 -9.52 -8.44
C ASP A 12 -8.78 -8.34 -8.06
N PRO A 13 -7.58 -8.60 -7.52
CA PRO A 13 -6.64 -7.55 -7.15
C PRO A 13 -6.20 -6.78 -8.40
N ARG A 14 -6.31 -5.45 -8.33
CA ARG A 14 -5.76 -4.54 -9.33
C ARG A 14 -4.31 -4.25 -8.99
N ILE A 15 -3.42 -4.49 -9.96
CA ILE A 15 -2.00 -4.18 -9.82
C ILE A 15 -1.75 -2.77 -10.36
N THR A 16 -1.28 -1.88 -9.50
CA THR A 16 -0.82 -0.54 -9.87
C THR A 16 0.69 -0.53 -9.87
N GLN A 17 1.30 -0.39 -11.05
CA GLN A 17 2.76 -0.23 -11.19
C GLN A 17 3.15 1.24 -10.98
N VAL A 18 4.20 1.47 -10.21
CA VAL A 18 4.78 2.79 -9.96
C VAL A 18 6.06 2.92 -10.76
N THR A 19 6.26 4.08 -11.40
CA THR A 19 7.46 4.40 -12.19
C THR A 19 8.78 4.22 -11.43
N ASN A 20 8.74 4.26 -10.09
CA ASN A 20 9.89 4.07 -9.22
C ASN A 20 10.27 2.58 -9.00
N GLY A 21 9.64 1.66 -9.74
CA GLY A 21 10.07 0.26 -9.82
C GLY A 21 9.50 -0.66 -8.75
N PHE A 22 8.32 -0.34 -8.23
CA PHE A 22 7.53 -1.21 -7.35
C PHE A 22 6.08 -1.25 -7.79
N ALA A 23 5.33 -2.25 -7.30
CA ALA A 23 3.92 -2.42 -7.59
C ALA A 23 3.13 -2.63 -6.31
N ILE A 24 1.87 -2.25 -6.36
CA ILE A 24 0.90 -2.47 -5.28
C ILE A 24 -0.28 -3.23 -5.86
N ALA A 25 -0.72 -4.29 -5.18
CA ALA A 25 -1.94 -5.01 -5.49
C ALA A 25 -3.02 -4.66 -4.45
N SER A 26 -4.21 -4.29 -4.92
CA SER A 26 -5.33 -3.89 -4.05
C SER A 26 -6.67 -4.23 -4.70
N ASN A 27 -7.67 -4.58 -3.91
CA ASN A 27 -9.06 -4.66 -4.37
C ASN A 27 -9.83 -3.32 -4.26
N MET A 28 -9.19 -2.29 -3.71
CA MET A 28 -9.71 -0.92 -3.65
C MET A 28 -9.20 -0.11 -4.84
N ASP A 29 -9.97 0.92 -5.24
CA ASP A 29 -9.50 1.89 -6.21
C ASP A 29 -8.32 2.68 -5.62
N VAL A 30 -7.16 2.63 -6.28
CA VAL A 30 -5.99 3.45 -5.97
C VAL A 30 -5.98 4.64 -6.93
N TYR A 31 -6.09 5.85 -6.40
CA TYR A 31 -6.10 7.08 -7.20
C TYR A 31 -4.70 7.63 -7.47
N SER A 32 -3.83 7.52 -6.48
CA SER A 32 -2.45 8.01 -6.58
C SER A 32 -1.54 7.25 -5.64
N ILE A 33 -0.29 7.11 -6.06
CA ILE A 33 0.82 6.68 -5.23
C ILE A 33 1.90 7.75 -5.33
N THR A 34 2.26 8.34 -4.20
CA THR A 34 3.24 9.43 -4.09
C THR A 34 4.38 8.99 -3.19
N VAL A 35 5.60 9.43 -3.49
CA VAL A 35 6.77 9.25 -2.63
C VAL A 35 7.12 10.58 -1.98
N GLU A 36 7.12 10.63 -0.66
CA GLU A 36 7.37 11.82 0.16
C GLU A 36 8.74 11.72 0.85
N ASP A 37 9.72 12.50 0.41
CA ASP A 37 11.11 12.42 0.90
C ASP A 37 11.29 12.90 2.34
N GLU A 38 10.59 13.97 2.73
CA GLU A 38 10.66 14.50 4.10
C GLU A 38 10.17 13.48 5.14
N MET A 39 9.09 12.77 4.80
CA MET A 39 8.51 11.72 5.64
C MET A 39 9.15 10.35 5.41
N GLN A 40 10.00 10.19 4.39
CA GLN A 40 10.58 8.91 4.00
C GLN A 40 9.50 7.86 3.76
N ALA A 41 8.44 8.25 3.05
CA ALA A 41 7.19 7.52 3.00
C ALA A 41 6.68 7.29 1.57
N ILE A 42 5.93 6.20 1.40
CA ILE A 42 5.08 5.95 0.25
C ILE A 42 3.63 6.20 0.70
N ILE A 43 2.95 7.10 0.00
CA ILE A 43 1.58 7.51 0.29
C ILE A 43 0.67 6.96 -0.81
N ILE A 44 -0.35 6.20 -0.41
CA ILE A 44 -1.33 5.57 -1.29
C ILE A 44 -2.67 6.23 -0.99
N THR A 45 -3.31 6.80 -2.00
CA THR A 45 -4.65 7.39 -1.87
C THR A 45 -5.69 6.46 -2.47
N THR A 46 -6.70 6.11 -1.70
CA THR A 46 -7.74 5.14 -2.04
C THR A 46 -9.15 5.74 -2.08
N SER A 47 -10.12 5.00 -2.59
CA SER A 47 -11.55 5.32 -2.43
C SER A 47 -11.98 5.30 -0.96
N LYS A 48 -12.77 6.31 -0.55
CA LYS A 48 -13.36 6.33 0.80
C LYS A 48 -14.43 5.26 0.95
N ASN A 49 -14.61 4.80 2.19
CA ASN A 49 -15.74 3.97 2.62
C ASN A 49 -15.78 2.55 2.02
N ILE A 50 -14.63 1.99 1.66
CA ILE A 50 -14.52 0.60 1.23
C ILE A 50 -13.49 -0.08 2.11
N ASP A 51 -13.85 -1.24 2.66
CA ASP A 51 -12.91 -2.14 3.31
C ASP A 51 -12.19 -2.97 2.24
N GLY A 52 -10.89 -3.14 2.39
CA GLY A 52 -10.07 -3.84 1.40
C GLY A 52 -8.71 -4.26 1.92
N PHE A 53 -7.82 -4.59 0.98
CA PHE A 53 -6.46 -4.97 1.30
C PHE A 53 -5.45 -4.27 0.38
N ILE A 54 -4.23 -4.12 0.88
CA ILE A 54 -3.09 -3.66 0.12
C ILE A 54 -1.97 -4.67 0.30
N HIS A 55 -1.45 -5.17 -0.81
CA HIS A 55 -0.25 -5.98 -0.87
C HIS A 55 0.86 -5.23 -1.62
N MET A 56 2.08 -5.31 -1.12
CA MET A 56 3.26 -4.69 -1.74
C MET A 56 4.46 -5.62 -1.55
N ASP A 57 5.24 -5.81 -2.62
CA ASP A 57 6.50 -6.56 -2.50
C ASP A 57 7.52 -5.72 -1.72
N ASP A 58 8.20 -6.33 -0.76
CA ASP A 58 9.38 -5.89 -0.02
C ASP A 58 9.47 -4.37 0.24
N PRO A 59 8.62 -3.80 1.13
CA PRO A 59 8.58 -2.36 1.37
C PRO A 59 9.89 -1.80 1.92
N LEU A 60 10.62 -2.56 2.74
CA LEU A 60 11.88 -2.10 3.34
C LEU A 60 12.99 -1.92 2.28
N PRO A 61 13.31 -2.93 1.44
CA PRO A 61 14.23 -2.74 0.32
C PRO A 61 13.84 -1.61 -0.64
N ILE A 62 12.54 -1.43 -0.90
CA ILE A 62 12.06 -0.33 -1.75
C ILE A 62 12.33 1.01 -1.10
N LEU A 63 12.00 1.20 0.18
CA LEU A 63 12.29 2.44 0.89
C LEU A 63 13.79 2.72 0.97
N GLN A 64 14.63 1.70 1.17
CA GLN A 64 16.09 1.85 1.13
C GLN A 64 16.60 2.30 -0.24
N LYS A 65 15.97 1.83 -1.33
CA LYS A 65 16.31 2.25 -2.70
C LYS A 65 15.82 3.66 -3.01
N LEU A 66 14.63 4.02 -2.54
CA LEU A 66 14.05 5.36 -2.72
C LEU A 66 14.81 6.41 -1.91
N PHE A 67 15.31 6.03 -0.73
CA PHE A 67 15.93 6.92 0.25
C PHE A 67 17.31 6.41 0.69
N PRO A 68 18.30 6.31 -0.22
CA PRO A 68 19.57 5.64 0.06
C PRO A 68 20.38 6.30 1.19
N ASP A 69 20.26 7.62 1.33
CA ASP A 69 21.01 8.39 2.34
C ASP A 69 20.37 8.35 3.74
N LYS A 70 19.16 7.78 3.87
CA LYS A 70 18.40 7.80 5.12
C LYS A 70 18.65 6.60 6.01
N ASN A 71 19.30 5.54 5.52
CA ASN A 71 19.60 4.32 6.29
C ASN A 71 18.36 3.72 6.99
N ILE A 72 17.29 3.50 6.22
CA ILE A 72 16.03 2.94 6.70
C ILE A 72 16.25 1.49 7.18
N VAL A 73 15.84 1.17 8.41
CA VAL A 73 16.00 -0.15 9.03
C VAL A 73 14.68 -0.81 9.41
N SER A 74 13.61 -0.04 9.49
CA SER A 74 12.28 -0.53 9.84
C SER A 74 11.19 0.31 9.18
N ILE A 75 9.96 -0.19 9.23
CA ILE A 75 8.79 0.50 8.67
C ILE A 75 7.67 0.57 9.71
N ALA A 76 6.75 1.52 9.52
CA ALA A 76 5.40 1.45 10.07
C ALA A 76 4.38 1.71 8.96
N VAL A 77 3.15 1.24 9.18
CA VAL A 77 2.04 1.43 8.25
C VAL A 77 0.93 2.19 8.96
N LEU A 78 0.53 3.33 8.39
CA LEU A 78 -0.55 4.16 8.90
C LEU A 78 -1.75 4.12 7.96
N SER A 79 -2.95 4.13 8.53
CA SER A 79 -4.24 4.33 7.88
C SER A 79 -4.87 5.60 8.41
N ASP A 80 -5.01 6.61 7.55
CA ASP A 80 -5.47 7.97 7.90
C ASP A 80 -4.74 8.55 9.14
N GLY A 81 -3.44 8.27 9.25
CA GLY A 81 -2.58 8.73 10.33
C GLY A 81 -2.57 7.86 11.59
N VAL A 82 -3.33 6.76 11.63
CA VAL A 82 -3.35 5.80 12.74
C VAL A 82 -2.55 4.56 12.36
N GLU A 83 -1.63 4.12 13.20
CA GLU A 83 -0.87 2.89 12.96
C GLU A 83 -1.78 1.66 12.94
N ILE A 84 -1.61 0.81 11.94
CA ILE A 84 -2.39 -0.41 11.76
C ILE A 84 -1.49 -1.65 11.73
N PRO A 85 -2.01 -2.83 12.14
CA PRO A 85 -1.27 -4.07 11.99
C PRO A 85 -1.06 -4.41 10.50
N TYR A 86 0.09 -4.99 10.22
CA TYR A 86 0.45 -5.52 8.91
C TYR A 86 1.23 -6.84 9.07
N THR A 87 1.29 -7.63 8.01
CA THR A 87 2.13 -8.83 7.92
C THR A 87 3.29 -8.61 6.96
N LEU A 88 4.43 -9.21 7.27
CA LEU A 88 5.58 -9.33 6.37
C LEU A 88 5.94 -10.81 6.28
N GLU A 89 5.51 -11.46 5.20
CA GLU A 89 5.77 -12.88 4.94
C GLU A 89 6.43 -13.02 3.57
N ASP A 90 7.54 -13.75 3.51
CA ASP A 90 8.32 -13.99 2.28
C ASP A 90 8.62 -12.71 1.48
N GLY A 91 8.92 -11.62 2.20
CA GLY A 91 9.20 -10.33 1.60
C GLY A 91 7.98 -9.65 0.98
N LYS A 92 6.77 -9.94 1.46
CA LYS A 92 5.54 -9.29 1.02
C LYS A 92 4.82 -8.65 2.18
N LEU A 93 4.54 -7.37 2.03
CA LEU A 93 3.66 -6.63 2.91
C LEU A 93 2.23 -6.98 2.60
N GLY A 94 1.47 -7.35 3.62
CA GLY A 94 0.02 -7.48 3.57
C GLY A 94 -0.65 -6.68 4.67
N MET A 95 -1.73 -5.98 4.34
CA MET A 95 -2.53 -5.25 5.33
C MET A 95 -4.00 -5.23 4.93
N SER A 96 -4.88 -5.27 5.93
CA SER A 96 -6.30 -4.96 5.78
C SER A 96 -6.52 -3.48 6.07
N VAL A 97 -7.30 -2.82 5.22
CA VAL A 97 -7.57 -1.39 5.27
C VAL A 97 -9.07 -1.21 5.44
N ASN A 98 -9.49 -0.50 6.50
CA ASN A 98 -10.90 -0.33 6.81
C ASN A 98 -11.30 1.14 6.64
N ASN A 99 -12.10 1.43 5.62
CA ASN A 99 -12.64 2.76 5.33
C ASN A 99 -11.60 3.89 5.26
N ALA A 100 -10.38 3.60 4.80
CA ALA A 100 -9.29 4.59 4.77
C ALA A 100 -9.22 5.35 3.45
N GLN A 101 -8.82 6.62 3.50
CA GLN A 101 -8.50 7.40 2.30
C GLN A 101 -7.00 7.40 2.00
N ILE A 102 -6.17 7.39 3.04
CA ILE A 102 -4.73 7.53 2.94
C ILE A 102 -4.07 6.37 3.67
N ILE A 103 -3.20 5.67 2.97
CA ILE A 103 -2.31 4.68 3.54
C ILE A 103 -0.89 5.17 3.39
N SER A 104 -0.12 5.13 4.48
CA SER A 104 1.27 5.58 4.50
C SER A 104 2.16 4.45 4.95
N ILE A 105 3.15 4.09 4.12
CA ILE A 105 4.22 3.16 4.48
C ILE A 105 5.46 4.01 4.74
N ILE A 106 5.84 4.13 6.01
CA ILE A 106 6.85 5.08 6.49
C ILE A 106 8.12 4.33 6.88
N GLY A 107 9.27 4.78 6.39
CA GLY A 107 10.58 4.27 6.78
C GLY A 107 11.12 4.96 8.04
N PHE A 108 11.76 4.19 8.92
CA PHE A 108 12.49 4.69 10.08
C PHE A 108 13.97 4.35 10.00
N SER A 109 14.80 5.35 10.25
CA SER A 109 16.25 5.25 10.32
C SER A 109 16.71 4.83 11.70
N LYS A 110 17.87 4.14 11.76
CA LYS A 110 18.59 3.96 13.01
C LYS A 110 19.32 5.26 13.36
N ILE A 111 19.08 5.80 14.55
CA ILE A 111 19.83 6.94 15.12
C ILE A 111 21.27 6.52 15.42
#